data_AF-A0AA42FLZ3-F1
#
_entry.id   AF-A0AA42FLZ3-F1
#
_cell.length_a   1.000
_cell.length_b   1.000
_cell.length_c   1.000
_cell.angle_alpha   90.00
_cell.angle_beta   90.00
_cell.angle_gamma   90.00
#
_symmetry.space_group_name_H-M   'P 1'
#
loop_
_entity.id
_entity.type
_entity.pdbx_description
1 polymer ?
#
loop_
_entity_poly.entity_id
_entity_poly.type
_entity_poly.pdbx_seq_one_letter_code
_entity_poly.pdbx_strand_id
1 'polypeptide(L)' 'DSLLRSVLPEGWSIADRSGAGGFGSRGIIAAIWSNEQQPLIVAIYLTQTEASFDERNKAIAKIGREIFASYN' A
#
# COMPACT_ATOMS: atom_id res chain seq x y z
N ASP A 1 8.34 -8.63 1.62
CA ASP A 1 7.31 -7.92 2.42
C ASP A 1 5.97 -7.96 1.70
N SER A 2 4.89 -7.43 2.28
CA SER A 2 3.52 -7.38 1.72
C SER A 2 3.05 -5.94 1.47
N LEU A 3 1.87 -5.76 0.87
CA LEU A 3 1.24 -4.46 0.63
C LEU A 3 2.16 -3.49 -0.16
N LEU A 4 2.24 -2.23 0.26
CA LEU A 4 3.04 -1.19 -0.40
C LEU A 4 4.54 -1.53 -0.41
N ARG A 5 5.07 -2.13 0.67
CA ARG A 5 6.49 -2.52 0.78
C ARG A 5 6.90 -3.55 -0.28
N SER A 6 5.97 -4.37 -0.76
CA SER A 6 6.25 -5.40 -1.77
C SER A 6 6.53 -4.85 -3.18
N VAL A 7 6.15 -3.60 -3.43
CA VAL A 7 6.28 -2.93 -4.73
C VAL A 7 6.95 -1.56 -4.61
N LEU A 8 7.56 -1.27 -3.45
CA LEU A 8 8.24 -0.01 -3.21
C LEU A 8 9.42 0.14 -4.19
N PRO A 9 9.55 1.28 -4.89
CA PRO A 9 10.68 1.49 -5.79
C PRO A 9 12.01 1.44 -5.05
N GLU A 10 13.07 1.07 -5.75
CA GLU A 10 14.41 1.05 -5.18
C GLU A 10 14.83 2.47 -4.77
N GLY A 11 15.51 2.58 -3.61
CA GLY A 11 15.93 3.87 -3.06
C GLY A 11 14.83 4.67 -2.34
N TRP A 12 13.58 4.20 -2.35
CA TRP A 12 12.50 4.81 -1.60
C TRP A 12 12.40 4.26 -0.18
N SER A 13 11.90 5.09 0.73
CA SER A 13 11.68 4.80 2.14
C SER A 13 10.19 4.83 2.48
N ILE A 14 9.78 4.06 3.49
CA ILE A 14 8.39 3.94 3.90
C ILE A 14 8.23 3.70 5.41
N ALA A 15 7.32 4.49 6.00
CA ALA A 15 6.77 4.27 7.33
C ALA A 15 5.27 4.01 7.19
N ASP A 16 4.81 2.83 7.60
CA ASP A 16 3.43 2.42 7.38
C ASP A 16 2.82 1.69 8.58
N ARG A 17 1.48 1.71 8.63
CA ARG A 17 0.69 0.87 9.52
C ARG A 17 -0.43 0.25 8.73
N SER A 18 -0.51 -1.08 8.79
CA SER A 18 -1.63 -1.82 8.19
C SER A 18 -2.64 -2.25 9.25
N GLY A 19 -3.88 -2.47 8.79
CA GLY A 19 -4.98 -2.98 9.60
C GLY A 19 -5.81 -4.00 8.85
N ALA A 20 -6.37 -4.97 9.56
CA ALA A 20 -7.30 -5.96 9.02
C ALA A 20 -8.44 -6.16 10.02
N GLY A 21 -9.61 -6.55 9.52
CA GLY A 21 -10.79 -6.74 10.36
C GLY A 21 -11.86 -7.60 9.70
N GLY A 22 -13.02 -7.69 10.34
CA GLY A 22 -14.18 -8.42 9.83
C GLY A 22 -14.68 -7.89 8.48
N PHE A 23 -15.59 -8.66 7.85
CA PHE A 23 -16.22 -8.32 6.57
C PHE A 23 -15.21 -8.05 5.45
N GLY A 24 -14.12 -8.82 5.39
CA GLY A 24 -13.08 -8.64 4.39
C GLY A 24 -12.24 -7.37 4.54
N SER A 25 -12.33 -6.64 5.66
CA SER A 25 -11.64 -5.35 5.79
C SER A 25 -10.11 -5.49 5.75
N ARG A 26 -9.47 -4.65 4.95
CA ARG A 26 -8.02 -4.48 4.89
C ARG A 26 -7.69 -3.02 4.60
N GLY A 27 -6.64 -2.50 5.23
CA GLY A 27 -6.16 -1.17 4.90
C GLY A 27 -4.71 -0.96 5.28
N ILE A 28 -4.15 0.11 4.75
CA ILE A 28 -2.81 0.61 5.04
C ILE A 28 -2.82 2.13 4.94
N ILE A 29 -2.12 2.78 5.87
CA ILE A 29 -1.70 4.17 5.77
C ILE A 29 -0.18 4.22 5.80
N ALA A 30 0.42 5.00 4.92
CA ALA A 30 1.87 5.08 4.76
C ALA A 30 2.32 6.51 4.45
N ALA A 31 3.46 6.88 5.03
CA ALA A 31 4.30 7.98 4.57
C ALA A 31 5.46 7.39 3.75
N ILE A 32 5.69 7.93 2.56
CA ILE A 32 6.58 7.37 1.55
C ILE A 32 7.42 8.50 0.96
N TRP A 33 8.74 8.34 0.86
CA TRP A 33 9.63 9.42 0.38
C TRP A 33 10.90 8.84 -0.25
N SER A 34 11.64 9.68 -0.96
CA SER A 34 13.00 9.38 -1.42
C SER A 34 13.86 10.64 -1.26
N ASN A 35 15.11 10.61 -1.73
CA ASN A 35 15.94 11.81 -1.78
C ASN A 35 15.43 12.85 -2.79
N GLU A 36 14.68 12.42 -3.80
CA GLU A 36 14.22 13.26 -4.91
C GLU A 36 12.71 13.54 -4.85
N GLN A 37 11.96 12.70 -4.13
CA GLN A 37 10.51 12.81 -3.98
C GLN A 37 10.15 13.31 -2.58
N GLN A 38 9.42 14.44 -2.52
CA GLN A 38 8.83 14.93 -1.28
C GLN A 38 7.87 13.89 -0.67
N PRO A 39 7.73 13.82 0.67
CA PRO A 39 6.89 12.82 1.32
C PRO A 39 5.45 12.78 0.78
N LEU A 40 5.06 11.60 0.30
CA LEU A 40 3.72 11.24 -0.13
C LEU A 40 3.00 10.49 0.99
N ILE A 41 1.76 10.87 1.27
CA ILE A 41 0.87 10.12 2.17
C ILE A 41 -0.10 9.30 1.33
N VAL A 42 -0.09 7.98 1.52
CA VAL A 42 -0.98 7.04 0.84
C VAL A 42 -1.86 6.33 1.87
N ALA A 43 -3.17 6.35 1.64
CA ALA A 43 -4.15 5.64 2.44
C ALA A 43 -5.05 4.79 1.53
N ILE A 44 -5.05 3.47 1.74
CA ILE A 44 -5.86 2.53 0.94
C ILE A 44 -6.69 1.69 1.91
N TYR A 45 -8.00 1.66 1.68
CA TYR A 45 -8.95 0.89 2.48
C TYR A 45 -9.91 0.13 1.56
N LEU A 46 -10.20 -1.11 1.95
CA LEU A 46 -11.22 -1.95 1.34
C LEU A 46 -11.98 -2.68 2.45
N THR A 47 -13.24 -3.00 2.18
CA THR A 47 -14.15 -3.68 3.11
C THR A 47 -15.35 -4.25 2.33
N GLN A 48 -16.23 -5.00 3.01
CA GLN A 48 -17.37 -5.72 2.44
C GLN A 48 -16.99 -6.59 1.23
N THR A 49 -16.00 -7.47 1.40
CA THR A 49 -15.57 -8.38 0.34
C THR A 49 -15.33 -9.79 0.87
N GLU A 50 -15.64 -10.78 0.04
CA GLU A 50 -15.32 -12.19 0.28
C GLU A 50 -13.91 -12.57 -0.20
N ALA A 51 -13.16 -11.61 -0.75
CA ALA A 51 -11.78 -11.85 -1.19
C ALA A 51 -10.89 -12.34 -0.04
N SER A 52 -10.05 -13.32 -0.34
CA SER A 52 -9.08 -13.88 0.60
C SER A 52 -8.13 -12.80 1.13
N PHE A 53 -7.45 -13.08 2.25
CA PHE A 53 -6.46 -12.15 2.81
C PHE A 53 -5.34 -11.83 1.81
N ASP A 54 -4.91 -12.83 1.04
CA ASP A 54 -3.86 -12.67 0.03
C ASP A 54 -4.32 -11.88 -1.19
N GLU A 55 -5.55 -12.08 -1.66
CA GLU A 55 -6.11 -11.26 -2.75
C GLU A 55 -6.21 -9.79 -2.35
N ARG A 56 -6.63 -9.51 -1.12
CA ARG A 56 -6.68 -8.14 -0.58
C ARG A 56 -5.30 -7.52 -0.46
N ASN A 57 -4.30 -8.28 -0.04
CA ASN A 57 -2.91 -7.81 0.00
C ASN A 57 -2.37 -7.51 -1.42
N LYS A 58 -2.65 -8.40 -2.38
CA LYS A 58 -2.28 -8.22 -3.80
C LYS A 58 -2.97 -7.01 -4.42
N ALA A 59 -4.24 -6.76 -4.08
CA ALA A 59 -4.97 -5.58 -4.54
C ALA A 59 -4.30 -4.29 -4.05
N ILE A 60 -3.96 -4.21 -2.76
CA ILE A 60 -3.25 -3.06 -2.19
C ILE A 60 -1.87 -2.88 -2.84
N ALA A 61 -1.11 -3.95 -3.04
CA ALA A 61 0.18 -3.89 -3.72
C ALA A 61 0.04 -3.41 -5.18
N LYS A 62 -0.98 -3.88 -5.90
CA LYS A 62 -1.25 -3.44 -7.27
C LYS A 62 -1.56 -1.94 -7.32
N ILE A 63 -2.44 -1.45 -6.44
CA ILE A 63 -2.73 -0.01 -6.34
C ILE A 63 -1.45 0.78 -6.00
N GLY A 64 -0.66 0.30 -5.05
CA GLY A 64 0.63 0.91 -4.68
C GLY A 64 1.57 1.08 -5.87
N ARG A 65 1.68 0.05 -6.72
CA ARG A 65 2.50 0.11 -7.94
C ARG A 65 2.04 1.22 -8.89
N GLU A 66 0.74 1.35 -9.13
CA GLU A 66 0.20 2.39 -10.02
C GLU A 66 0.40 3.79 -9.44
N ILE A 67 0.28 3.92 -8.11
CA ILE A 67 0.61 5.18 -7.42
C ILE A 67 2.08 5.51 -7.66
N PHE A 68 3.01 4.61 -7.36
CA PHE A 68 4.44 4.88 -7.51
C PHE A 68 4.85 5.18 -8.95
N ALA A 69 4.23 4.53 -9.94
CA ALA A 69 4.46 4.83 -11.35
C ALA A 69 4.08 6.28 -11.75
N SER A 70 3.24 6.96 -10.98
CA SER A 70 2.84 8.36 -11.22
C SER A 70 3.81 9.40 -10.64
N TYR A 71 4.81 8.96 -9.87
CA TYR A 71 5.84 9.81 -9.24
C TYR A 71 7.27 9.46 -9.71
N ASN A 72 7.35 8.74 -10.84
CA ASN A 72 8.58 8.48 -11.60
C ASN A 72 8.68 9.41 -12.80
#